data_AF-A0A2V2FFJ6-F1
#
_entry.id   AF-A0A2V2FFJ6-F1
#
_cell.length_a   1.000
_cell.length_b   1.000
_cell.length_c   1.000
_cell.angle_alpha   90.00
_cell.angle_beta   90.00
_cell.angle_gamma   90.00
#
_symmetry.space_group_name_H-M   'P 1'
#
loop_
_entity.id
_entity.type
_entity.pdbx_description
1 polymer ?
#
loop_
_entity_poly.entity_id
_entity_poly.type
_entity_poly.pdbx_seq_one_letter_code
_entity_poly.pdbx_strand_id
1 'polypeptide(L)'
;MKRKLAFLLAASMLLAFALPAVSFAASPGDVPVAGTAGLIGWFVDAAKVLKLRLMVSVANARIDALVRYAQSTPQNDVKWLLRQVDQIVAEVMAYADEIGATVECVYVAYEIDGQLVLIDPLRVVNVPPIGTGNEAA
;
A
#
# COMPACT_ATOMS: atom_id res chain seq x y z
N MET A 1 -39.58 29.69 39.69
CA MET A 1 -39.00 29.04 38.49
C MET A 1 -38.39 30.09 37.53
N LYS A 2 -37.24 30.68 37.87
CA LYS A 2 -36.46 31.58 36.96
C LYS A 2 -34.93 31.48 37.12
N ARG A 3 -34.43 30.79 38.15
CA ARG A 3 -32.98 30.65 38.42
C ARG A 3 -32.32 29.40 37.85
N LYS A 4 -33.10 28.43 37.35
CA LYS A 4 -32.57 27.19 36.76
C LYS A 4 -32.37 27.24 35.23
N LEU A 5 -32.86 28.28 34.56
CA LEU A 5 -32.65 28.46 33.12
C LEU A 5 -31.32 29.17 32.77
N ALA A 6 -30.75 29.96 33.69
CA ALA A 6 -29.48 30.66 33.45
C ALA A 6 -28.27 29.72 33.48
N PHE A 7 -28.36 28.60 34.20
CA PHE A 7 -27.26 27.61 34.28
C PHE A 7 -27.15 26.71 33.05
N LEU A 8 -28.18 26.62 32.21
CA LEU A 8 -28.17 25.82 30.98
C LEU A 8 -27.70 26.59 29.74
N LEU A 9 -27.64 27.92 29.80
CA LEU A 9 -27.09 28.78 28.73
C LEU A 9 -25.60 29.10 28.96
N ALA A 10 -25.11 29.12 30.20
CA ALA A 10 -23.72 29.41 30.50
C ALA A 10 -22.76 28.23 30.23
N ALA A 11 -23.28 27.00 30.12
CA ALA A 11 -22.47 25.79 29.84
C ALA A 11 -22.25 25.52 28.34
N SER A 12 -22.98 26.21 27.46
CA SER A 12 -22.83 26.08 25.99
C SER A 12 -21.80 27.08 25.42
N MET A 13 -21.43 28.11 26.18
CA MET A 13 -20.56 29.21 25.73
C MET A 13 -19.13 29.12 26.30
N LEU A 14 -18.63 27.90 26.54
CA LEU A 14 -17.28 27.67 27.06
C LEU A 14 -16.62 26.40 26.50
N LEU A 15 -16.96 26.05 25.26
CA LEU A 15 -16.27 25.04 24.47
C LEU A 15 -15.83 25.58 23.10
N ALA A 16 -15.35 26.82 23.07
CA ALA A 16 -14.50 27.33 21.99
C ALA A 16 -13.04 27.08 22.38
N PHE A 17 -12.67 25.79 22.41
CA PHE A 17 -11.28 25.40 22.59
C PHE A 17 -10.51 25.85 21.36
N ALA A 18 -9.49 26.67 21.60
CA ALA A 18 -8.64 27.27 20.60
C ALA A 18 -8.08 26.21 19.63
N LEU A 19 -8.55 26.24 18.39
CA LEU A 19 -7.74 25.77 17.28
C LEU A 19 -6.76 26.91 16.96
N PRO A 20 -5.44 26.67 16.89
CA PRO A 20 -4.56 27.61 16.21
C PRO A 20 -4.97 27.59 14.73
N ALA A 21 -5.81 28.53 14.33
CA ALA A 21 -6.01 28.85 12.94
C ALA A 21 -4.68 29.44 12.44
N VAL A 22 -3.82 28.59 11.87
CA VAL A 22 -2.71 29.05 11.05
C VAL A 22 -3.33 29.83 9.90
N SER A 23 -3.24 31.16 10.00
CA SER A 23 -3.67 32.05 8.94
C SER A 23 -2.53 32.08 7.93
N PHE A 24 -2.64 31.29 6.85
CA PHE A 24 -1.82 31.53 5.68
C PHE A 24 -2.32 32.83 5.07
N ALA A 25 -1.56 33.92 5.26
CA ALA A 25 -1.73 35.12 4.47
C ALA A 25 -1.34 34.76 3.03
N ALA A 26 -2.28 34.20 2.28
CA ALA A 26 -2.15 34.04 0.84
C ALA A 26 -2.12 35.45 0.24
N SER A 27 -0.97 35.81 -0.33
CA SER A 27 -0.91 36.90 -1.30
C SER A 27 -1.98 36.62 -2.38
N PRO A 28 -2.79 37.60 -2.81
CA PRO A 28 -3.75 37.39 -3.89
C PRO A 28 -2.94 37.20 -5.18
N GLY A 29 -2.67 35.94 -5.51
CA GLY A 29 -1.82 35.57 -6.63
C GLY A 29 -1.92 34.09 -6.96
N ASP A 30 -1.66 33.21 -5.99
CA ASP A 30 -1.55 31.77 -6.27
C ASP A 30 -2.10 30.96 -5.10
N VAL A 31 -3.42 30.79 -5.04
CA VAL A 31 -4.02 29.69 -4.28
C VAL A 31 -4.28 28.61 -5.31
N PRO A 32 -3.46 27.53 -5.41
CA PRO A 32 -3.89 26.38 -6.17
C PRO A 32 -5.08 25.82 -5.41
N VAL A 33 -6.28 26.14 -5.89
CA VAL A 33 -7.45 25.33 -5.59
C VAL A 33 -7.07 23.96 -6.13
N ALA A 34 -6.69 23.05 -5.22
CA ALA A 34 -6.60 21.64 -5.52
C ALA A 34 -8.00 21.23 -5.97
N GLY A 35 -8.24 21.34 -7.28
CA GLY A 35 -9.50 20.99 -7.88
C GLY A 35 -9.80 19.53 -7.60
N THR A 36 -11.06 19.13 -7.77
CA THR A 36 -11.52 17.74 -7.70
C THR A 36 -10.58 16.74 -8.43
N ALA A 37 -9.88 17.17 -9.48
CA ALA A 37 -8.84 16.42 -10.17
C ALA A 37 -7.67 15.96 -9.27
N GLY A 38 -7.19 16.80 -8.35
CA GLY A 38 -6.10 16.45 -7.44
C GLY A 38 -6.50 15.40 -6.40
N LEU A 39 -7.75 15.47 -5.92
CA LEU A 39 -8.32 14.45 -5.03
C LEU A 39 -8.50 13.12 -5.76
N ILE A 40 -9.01 13.13 -6.99
CA ILE A 40 -9.18 11.92 -7.82
C ILE A 40 -7.84 11.25 -8.09
N GLY A 41 -6.79 12.01 -8.45
CA GLY A 41 -5.44 11.48 -8.65
C GLY A 41 -4.90 10.77 -7.40
N TRP A 42 -5.05 11.40 -6.23
CA TRP A 42 -4.64 10.80 -4.95
C TRP A 42 -5.32 9.46 -4.68
N PHE A 43 -6.63 9.35 -4.90
CA PHE A 43 -7.37 8.10 -4.72
C PHE A 43 -6.90 7.01 -5.69
N VAL A 44 -6.60 7.37 -6.95
CA VAL A 44 -6.10 6.44 -7.96
C VAL A 44 -4.74 5.87 -7.55
N ASP A 45 -3.83 6.71 -7.06
CA ASP A 45 -2.50 6.26 -6.63
C ASP A 45 -2.58 5.38 -5.38
N ALA A 46 -3.44 5.73 -4.42
CA ALA A 46 -3.69 4.90 -3.24
C ALA A 46 -4.27 3.53 -3.63
N ALA A 47 -5.20 3.49 -4.59
CA ALA A 47 -5.78 2.24 -5.09
C ALA A 47 -4.74 1.36 -5.79
N LYS A 48 -3.83 1.94 -6.59
CA LYS A 48 -2.73 1.22 -7.23
C LYS A 48 -1.78 0.58 -6.22
N VAL A 49 -1.38 1.35 -5.19
CA VAL A 49 -0.52 0.83 -4.12
C VAL A 49 -1.21 -0.29 -3.33
N LEU A 50 -2.50 -0.16 -3.04
CA LEU A 50 -3.28 -1.20 -2.39
C LEU A 50 -3.35 -2.47 -3.24
N LYS A 51 -3.59 -2.32 -4.55
CA LYS A 51 -3.59 -3.44 -5.51
C LYS A 51 -2.23 -4.16 -5.51
N LEU A 52 -1.11 -3.43 -5.55
CA LEU A 52 0.23 -4.05 -5.52
C LEU A 52 0.43 -4.88 -4.24
N ARG A 53 0.05 -4.35 -3.07
CA ARG A 53 0.16 -5.08 -1.79
C ARG A 53 -0.67 -6.36 -1.78
N LEU A 54 -1.88 -6.31 -2.34
CA LEU A 54 -2.73 -7.49 -2.51
C LEU A 54 -2.08 -8.51 -3.45
N MET A 55 -1.54 -8.08 -4.58
CA MET A 55 -0.84 -8.97 -5.52
C MET A 55 0.35 -9.67 -4.86
N VAL A 56 1.18 -8.93 -4.12
CA VAL A 56 2.29 -9.51 -3.33
C VAL A 56 1.79 -10.54 -2.31
N SER A 57 0.73 -10.23 -1.57
CA SER A 57 0.16 -11.16 -0.58
C SER A 57 -0.36 -12.45 -1.22
N VAL A 58 -1.06 -12.33 -2.36
CA VAL A 58 -1.61 -13.49 -3.09
C VAL A 58 -0.48 -14.31 -3.71
N ALA A 59 0.53 -13.66 -4.30
CA ALA A 59 1.71 -14.30 -4.85
C ALA A 59 2.43 -15.15 -3.80
N ASN A 60 2.71 -14.57 -2.63
CA ASN A 60 3.39 -15.29 -1.54
C ASN A 60 2.57 -16.49 -1.04
N ALA A 61 1.25 -16.36 -0.94
CA ALA A 61 0.39 -17.48 -0.56
C ALA A 61 0.39 -18.60 -1.60
N ARG A 62 0.40 -18.26 -2.90
CA ARG A 62 0.51 -19.25 -3.98
C ARG A 62 1.85 -19.95 -3.98
N ILE A 63 2.94 -19.20 -3.80
CA ILE A 63 4.30 -19.76 -3.69
C ILE A 63 4.38 -20.75 -2.53
N ASP A 64 3.88 -20.39 -1.34
CA ASP A 64 3.84 -21.30 -0.18
C ASP A 64 3.06 -22.59 -0.48
N ALA A 65 1.91 -22.48 -1.14
CA ALA A 65 1.12 -23.64 -1.54
C ALA A 65 1.87 -24.55 -2.54
N LEU A 66 2.60 -23.97 -3.50
CA LEU A 66 3.40 -24.71 -4.47
C LEU A 66 4.59 -25.42 -3.82
N VAL A 67 5.25 -24.77 -2.85
CA VAL A 67 6.32 -25.38 -2.06
C VAL A 67 5.79 -26.58 -1.28
N ARG A 68 4.67 -26.43 -0.56
CA ARG A 68 4.05 -27.54 0.17
C ARG A 68 3.63 -28.68 -0.75
N TYR A 69 3.15 -28.36 -1.95
CA TYR A 69 2.83 -29.36 -2.95
C TYR A 69 4.08 -30.15 -3.34
N ALA A 70 5.16 -29.47 -3.73
CA ALA A 70 6.43 -30.11 -4.10
C ALA A 70 7.04 -30.93 -2.94
N GLN A 71 6.87 -30.50 -1.68
CA GLN A 71 7.31 -31.28 -0.52
C GLN A 71 6.48 -32.54 -0.26
N SER A 72 5.26 -32.60 -0.80
CA SER A 72 4.31 -33.70 -0.56
C SER A 72 4.36 -34.78 -1.65
N THR A 73 4.98 -34.48 -2.78
CA THR A 73 5.09 -35.40 -3.92
C THR A 73 6.38 -36.22 -3.82
N PRO A 74 6.38 -37.47 -4.31
CA PRO A 74 7.61 -38.26 -4.42
C PRO A 74 8.40 -37.98 -5.71
N GLN A 75 8.04 -36.92 -6.45
CA GLN A 75 8.65 -36.56 -7.74
C GLN A 75 9.63 -35.41 -7.53
N ASN A 76 10.73 -35.36 -8.32
CA ASN A 76 11.62 -34.21 -8.31
C ASN A 76 10.95 -33.03 -9.02
N ASP A 77 10.25 -32.21 -8.24
CA ASP A 77 9.39 -31.12 -8.74
C ASP A 77 10.09 -29.76 -8.70
N VAL A 78 11.35 -29.69 -8.29
CA VAL A 78 12.11 -28.43 -8.12
C VAL A 78 12.08 -27.57 -9.39
N LYS A 79 12.34 -28.15 -10.56
CA LYS A 79 12.34 -27.39 -11.83
C LYS A 79 10.94 -26.90 -12.22
N TRP A 80 9.91 -27.67 -11.89
CA TRP A 80 8.53 -27.25 -12.12
C TRP A 80 8.15 -26.12 -11.17
N LEU A 81 8.47 -26.24 -9.88
CA LEU A 81 8.23 -25.25 -8.85
C LEU A 81 8.86 -23.91 -9.21
N LEU A 82 10.15 -23.89 -9.55
CA LEU A 82 10.85 -22.65 -9.89
C LEU A 82 10.20 -21.93 -11.09
N ARG A 83 9.76 -22.65 -12.12
CA ARG A 83 9.03 -22.04 -13.24
C ARG A 83 7.70 -21.42 -12.83
N GLN A 84 6.98 -22.04 -11.89
CA GLN A 84 5.73 -21.48 -11.39
C GLN A 84 6.00 -20.22 -10.56
N VAL A 85 7.03 -20.25 -9.72
CA VAL A 85 7.48 -19.08 -8.94
C VAL A 85 7.86 -17.93 -9.86
N ASP A 86 8.69 -18.19 -10.89
CA ASP A 86 9.10 -17.16 -11.87
C ASP A 86 7.91 -16.48 -12.55
N GLN A 87 6.89 -17.25 -12.95
CA GLN A 87 5.69 -16.71 -13.58
C GLN A 87 4.89 -15.80 -12.63
N ILE A 88 4.72 -16.24 -11.39
CA ILE A 88 4.01 -15.47 -10.35
C ILE A 88 4.77 -14.17 -10.05
N VAL A 89 6.09 -14.25 -9.89
CA VAL A 89 6.94 -13.10 -9.60
C VAL A 89 6.93 -12.10 -10.76
N ALA A 90 7.05 -12.57 -12.01
CA ALA A 90 7.04 -11.71 -13.18
C ALA A 90 5.76 -10.86 -13.29
N GLU A 91 4.59 -11.43 -12.96
CA GLU A 91 3.32 -10.69 -12.96
C GLU A 91 3.33 -9.54 -11.93
N VAL A 92 3.85 -9.78 -10.73
CA VAL A 92 3.92 -8.76 -9.68
C VAL A 92 4.94 -7.69 -10.01
N MET A 93 6.12 -8.07 -10.51
CA MET A 93 7.17 -7.13 -10.91
C MET A 93 6.70 -6.21 -12.05
N ALA A 94 6.02 -6.76 -13.05
CA ALA A 94 5.47 -5.96 -14.15
C ALA A 94 4.49 -4.88 -13.66
N TYR A 95 3.64 -5.21 -12.68
CA TYR A 95 2.72 -4.23 -12.10
C TYR A 95 3.44 -3.22 -11.20
N ALA A 96 4.48 -3.64 -10.47
CA ALA A 96 5.30 -2.72 -9.68
C ALA A 96 5.98 -1.68 -10.58
N ASP A 97 6.58 -2.13 -11.70
CA ASP A 97 7.20 -1.25 -12.70
C ASP A 97 6.19 -0.29 -13.33
N GLU A 98 4.99 -0.78 -13.68
CA GLU A 98 3.90 0.04 -14.24
C GLU A 98 3.54 1.24 -13.34
N ILE A 99 3.55 1.03 -12.03
CA ILE A 99 3.17 2.08 -11.07
C ILE A 99 4.36 2.82 -10.47
N GLY A 100 5.60 2.50 -10.86
CA GLY A 100 6.82 3.10 -10.31
C GLY A 100 7.14 2.67 -8.87
N ALA A 101 6.65 1.52 -8.43
CA ALA A 101 6.96 0.92 -7.14
C ALA A 101 8.14 -0.05 -7.25
N THR A 102 8.77 -0.35 -6.11
CA THR A 102 9.86 -1.33 -6.02
C THR A 102 9.45 -2.49 -5.13
N VAL A 103 9.56 -3.70 -5.67
CA VAL A 103 9.36 -4.97 -4.97
C VAL A 103 10.68 -5.72 -4.96
N GLU A 104 11.03 -6.31 -3.83
CA GLU A 104 12.23 -7.14 -3.65
C GLU A 104 11.83 -8.60 -3.41
N CYS A 105 12.66 -9.52 -3.92
CA CYS A 105 12.63 -10.93 -3.54
C CYS A 105 13.51 -11.15 -2.30
N VAL A 106 12.95 -11.73 -1.24
CA VAL A 106 13.68 -12.09 -0.03
C VAL A 106 13.80 -13.61 0.04
N TYR A 107 14.96 -14.14 -0.36
CA TYR A 107 15.21 -15.58 -0.45
C TYR A 107 15.02 -16.30 0.90
N VAL A 108 14.15 -17.30 0.92
CA VAL A 108 13.95 -18.23 2.05
C VAL A 108 14.30 -19.64 1.59
N ALA A 109 15.09 -20.35 2.40
CA ALA A 109 15.48 -21.72 2.11
C ALA A 109 14.41 -22.72 2.55
N TYR A 110 14.05 -23.63 1.66
CA TYR A 110 13.16 -24.76 1.90
C TYR A 110 13.88 -26.06 1.56
N GLU A 111 13.65 -27.11 2.34
CA GLU A 111 14.06 -28.45 1.97
C GLU A 111 12.96 -29.09 1.12
N ILE A 112 13.29 -29.45 -0.12
CA ILE A 112 12.39 -30.03 -1.11
C ILE A 112 13.16 -31.18 -1.76
N ASP A 113 12.61 -32.39 -1.75
CA ASP A 113 13.24 -33.59 -2.33
C ASP A 113 14.66 -33.88 -1.78
N GLY A 114 14.92 -33.54 -0.51
CA GLY A 114 16.24 -33.69 0.13
C GLY A 114 17.29 -32.68 -0.37
N GLN A 115 16.87 -31.64 -1.08
CA GLN A 115 17.73 -30.54 -1.54
C GLN A 115 17.28 -29.22 -0.87
N LEU A 116 18.24 -28.36 -0.55
CA LEU A 116 17.94 -26.99 -0.14
C LEU A 116 17.67 -26.14 -1.39
N VAL A 117 16.45 -25.62 -1.48
CA VAL A 117 15.97 -24.76 -2.56
C VAL A 117 15.67 -23.37 -2.00
N LEU A 118 16.24 -22.34 -2.61
CA LEU A 118 15.88 -20.95 -2.30
C LEU A 118 14.63 -20.57 -3.07
N ILE A 119 13.62 -20.09 -2.35
CA ILE A 119 12.35 -19.62 -2.90
C ILE A 119 12.20 -18.14 -2.57
N ASP A 120 11.51 -17.40 -3.43
CA ASP A 120 11.53 -15.93 -3.48
C ASP A 120 10.19 -15.32 -3.01
N PRO A 121 9.91 -15.25 -1.69
CA PRO A 121 8.84 -14.40 -1.20
C PRO A 121 9.08 -12.93 -1.57
N LEU A 122 8.00 -12.27 -2.01
CA LEU A 122 8.01 -10.88 -2.44
C LEU A 122 7.74 -9.94 -1.27
N ARG A 123 8.43 -8.80 -1.26
CA ARG A 123 8.24 -7.71 -0.29
C ARG A 123 8.22 -6.36 -1.02
N VAL A 124 7.19 -5.56 -0.77
CA VAL A 124 7.15 -4.16 -1.24
C VAL A 124 8.14 -3.33 -0.39
N VAL A 125 9.06 -2.62 -1.04
CA VAL A 125 10.11 -1.86 -0.34
C VAL A 125 10.02 -0.36 -0.60
N ASN A 126 9.61 0.03 -1.81
CA ASN A 126 9.37 1.42 -2.12
C ASN A 126 8.05 1.57 -2.88
N VAL A 127 7.30 2.63 -2.58
CA VAL A 127 6.09 3.00 -3.31
C VAL A 127 6.17 4.48 -3.64
N PRO A 128 5.69 4.93 -4.81
CA PRO A 128 5.65 6.34 -5.13
C PRO A 128 4.88 7.13 -4.06
N PRO A 129 5.25 8.41 -3.83
CA PRO A 129 4.48 9.28 -2.97
C PRO A 129 3.02 9.35 -3.45
N ILE A 130 2.08 9.04 -2.56
CA ILE A 130 0.65 9.19 -2.86
C ILE A 130 0.32 10.68 -2.76
N GLY A 131 0.09 11.34 -3.90
CA GLY A 131 -0.46 12.71 -3.92
C GLY A 131 0.49 13.86 -4.18
N THR A 132 1.65 13.69 -4.81
CA THR A 132 2.36 14.85 -5.37
C THR A 132 1.74 15.17 -6.72
N GLY A 133 0.62 15.90 -6.70
CA GLY A 133 0.09 16.55 -7.89
C GLY A 133 1.25 17.24 -8.61
N ASN A 134 1.46 16.87 -9.87
CA ASN A 134 2.62 17.25 -10.65
C ASN A 134 2.81 18.79 -10.61
N GLU A 135 3.89 19.27 -9.99
CA GLU A 135 4.41 20.63 -10.11
C GLU A 135 5.10 20.86 -11.48
N ALA A 136 4.71 20.13 -12.52
CA ALA A 136 5.34 20.21 -13.83
C ALA A 136 4.28 20.40 -14.93
N ALA A 137 3.93 21.65 -15.17
CA ALA A 137 3.86 22.30 -16.49
C ALA A 137 3.43 23.77 -16.34
#